data_AF-A0A1W9HR40-F1
#
_entry.id   AF-A0A1W9HR40-F1
#
_cell.length_a   1.000
_cell.length_b   1.000
_cell.length_c   1.000
_cell.angle_alpha   90.00
_cell.angle_beta   90.00
_cell.angle_gamma   90.00
#
_symmetry.space_group_name_H-M   'P 1'
#
loop_
_entity.id
_entity.type
_entity.pdbx_description
1 polymer ?
#
loop_
_entity_poly.entity_id
_entity_poly.type
_entity_poly.pdbx_seq_one_letter_code
_entity_poly.pdbx_strand_id
1 'polypeptide(L)'
;MPGPRPTPGPGPNRPNPGPRPGGHRIPGNRPLPGGGVVHRDPNGNVITRNHPGRINTVNNRINTVMRRDPRIGGVVNRHGGWYRTNRYPYSVTRHNWYYGHYNNWRVRYSPWWRHGFYGGYYWPYRPILDINIYFYNPMIYWFYVPVWDDYYYRVWYERYYDQYPELRTPFPYAGIFFPTEEFKDLNISVSGMDIRSQINYRHAIVSLHDQMRSQFSIILGTQIAFGQNDIVVTHYQFMPNDNGIVVEGFANYQQQSLPFKGYLDLNSGSTWVFTTASDGSSPSPQEMDSLNQLNTRIEAAGGVVEGEALNRNRMNFFDDNRNEIIDENVNE
;
A
#
# COMPACT_ATOMS: atom_id res chain seq x y z
N MET A 1 1.67 36.38 37.66
CA MET A 1 0.63 35.65 36.89
C MET A 1 1.22 35.32 35.51
N PRO A 2 1.25 34.06 35.07
CA PRO A 2 1.70 33.74 33.72
C PRO A 2 0.61 34.15 32.73
N GLY A 3 0.98 34.93 31.72
CA GLY A 3 0.07 35.39 30.67
C GLY A 3 -0.49 34.25 29.81
N PRO A 4 -1.60 34.49 29.09
CA PRO A 4 -2.25 33.48 28.27
C PRO A 4 -1.32 33.01 27.15
N ARG A 5 -1.25 31.69 26.94
CA ARG A 5 -0.51 31.09 25.83
C ARG A 5 -1.20 31.43 24.50
N PRO A 6 -0.44 31.77 23.45
CA PRO A 6 -1.01 32.04 22.14
C PRO A 6 -1.65 30.77 21.55
N THR A 7 -2.84 30.94 20.98
CA THR A 7 -3.54 29.92 20.20
C THR A 7 -2.75 29.61 18.92
N PRO A 8 -2.67 28.34 18.49
CA PRO A 8 -2.07 27.99 17.21
C PRO A 8 -2.87 28.65 16.08
N GLY A 9 -2.20 29.49 15.29
CA GLY A 9 -2.80 30.09 14.10
C GLY A 9 -3.16 29.03 13.04
N PRO A 10 -4.02 29.39 12.06
CA PRO A 10 -4.34 28.52 10.93
C PRO A 10 -3.05 28.12 10.20
N GLY A 11 -2.93 26.83 9.90
CA GLY A 11 -1.78 26.30 9.15
C GLY A 11 -1.64 27.01 7.79
N PRO A 12 -0.40 27.13 7.26
CA PRO A 12 -0.15 27.82 6.01
C PRO A 12 -0.96 27.20 4.87
N ASN A 13 -1.58 28.07 4.05
CA ASN A 13 -2.21 27.71 2.79
C ASN A 13 -1.21 26.94 1.93
N ARG A 14 -1.52 25.67 1.65
CA ARG A 14 -0.67 24.80 0.83
C ARG A 14 -0.81 25.17 -0.65
N PRO A 15 0.29 25.15 -1.42
CA PRO A 15 0.21 25.10 -2.87
C PRO A 15 -0.52 23.82 -3.28
N ASN A 16 -1.62 23.99 -4.03
CA ASN A 16 -2.30 22.91 -4.71
C ASN A 16 -1.30 22.29 -5.71
N PRO A 17 -0.93 21.00 -5.63
CA PRO A 17 -0.14 20.39 -6.68
C PRO A 17 -0.95 20.50 -7.97
N GLY A 18 -0.33 21.12 -8.98
CA GLY A 18 -0.98 21.51 -10.23
C GLY A 18 -1.65 20.35 -10.99
N PRO A 19 -2.31 20.67 -12.11
CA PRO A 19 -3.13 19.72 -12.86
C PRO A 19 -2.30 18.49 -13.29
N ARG A 20 -2.87 17.30 -13.08
CA ARG A 20 -2.32 15.99 -13.47
C ARG A 20 -1.91 15.99 -14.96
N PRO A 21 -0.63 15.80 -15.31
CA PRO A 21 -0.24 15.54 -16.69
C PRO A 21 -0.66 14.11 -17.08
N GLY A 22 -1.60 13.99 -18.01
CA GLY A 22 -2.03 12.72 -18.60
C GLY A 22 -3.13 12.01 -17.82
N GLY A 23 -4.39 12.27 -18.17
CA GLY A 23 -5.54 11.52 -17.67
C GLY A 23 -5.45 10.05 -18.04
N HIS A 24 -4.85 9.24 -17.16
CA HIS A 24 -4.96 7.79 -17.26
C HIS A 24 -6.41 7.42 -17.00
N ARG A 25 -7.02 6.74 -17.97
CA ARG A 25 -8.32 6.11 -17.77
C ARG A 25 -8.15 5.11 -16.64
N ILE A 26 -8.67 5.41 -15.46
CA ILE A 26 -8.84 4.44 -14.39
C ILE A 26 -9.60 3.27 -15.03
N PRO A 27 -9.08 2.04 -15.00
CA PRO A 27 -9.82 0.89 -15.49
C PRO A 27 -11.19 0.88 -14.79
N GLY A 28 -12.27 1.01 -15.55
CA GLY A 28 -13.62 1.08 -14.98
C GLY A 28 -13.94 -0.14 -14.12
N ASN A 29 -14.94 -0.03 -13.24
CA ASN A 29 -15.37 -1.13 -12.39
C ASN A 29 -15.66 -2.37 -13.25
N ARG A 30 -14.85 -3.42 -13.09
CA ARG A 30 -15.02 -4.70 -13.81
C ARG A 30 -15.78 -5.69 -12.93
N PRO A 31 -16.59 -6.58 -13.52
CA PRO A 31 -17.09 -7.76 -12.81
C PRO A 31 -15.93 -8.67 -12.41
N LEU A 32 -15.95 -9.14 -11.17
CA LEU A 32 -15.02 -10.13 -10.65
C LEU A 32 -15.32 -11.53 -11.22
N PRO A 33 -14.32 -12.43 -11.28
CA PRO A 33 -14.57 -13.86 -11.17
C PRO A 33 -15.58 -14.13 -10.03
N GLY A 34 -16.80 -14.58 -10.34
CA GLY A 34 -17.84 -14.82 -9.32
C GLY A 34 -18.84 -13.68 -9.07
N GLY A 35 -18.94 -12.67 -9.95
CA GLY A 35 -20.09 -11.76 -9.99
C GLY A 35 -20.06 -10.56 -9.05
N GLY A 36 -18.95 -10.33 -8.33
CA GLY A 36 -18.76 -9.11 -7.53
C GLY A 36 -18.37 -7.89 -8.39
N VAL A 37 -18.63 -6.67 -7.92
CA VAL A 37 -18.17 -5.43 -8.57
C VAL A 37 -16.85 -4.99 -7.92
N VAL A 38 -15.81 -4.77 -8.74
CA VAL A 38 -14.57 -4.14 -8.27
C VAL A 38 -14.87 -2.67 -7.97
N HIS A 39 -14.59 -2.24 -6.74
CA HIS A 39 -14.66 -0.82 -6.38
C HIS A 39 -13.25 -0.22 -6.41
N ARG A 40 -13.10 0.94 -7.05
CA ARG A 40 -11.85 1.70 -7.06
C ARG A 40 -12.00 3.05 -6.39
N ASP A 41 -10.94 3.50 -5.74
CA ASP A 41 -10.83 4.89 -5.28
C ASP A 41 -10.42 5.83 -6.44
N PRO A 42 -10.40 7.16 -6.25
CA PRO A 42 -9.98 8.12 -7.27
C PRO A 42 -8.51 7.99 -7.74
N ASN A 43 -7.74 7.18 -7.01
CA ASN A 43 -6.32 6.95 -7.22
C ASN A 43 -6.05 5.63 -7.96
N GLY A 44 -7.07 4.80 -8.15
CA GLY A 44 -7.06 3.54 -8.90
C GLY A 44 -6.96 2.30 -8.03
N ASN A 45 -6.78 2.46 -6.71
CA ASN A 45 -6.62 1.34 -5.77
C ASN A 45 -7.93 0.55 -5.68
N VAL A 46 -7.83 -0.77 -5.60
CA VAL A 46 -9.00 -1.63 -5.43
C VAL A 46 -9.38 -1.69 -3.95
N ILE A 47 -10.59 -1.25 -3.63
CA ILE A 47 -11.07 -1.08 -2.26
C ILE A 47 -12.30 -1.95 -2.00
N THR A 48 -12.52 -2.31 -0.74
CA THR A 48 -13.79 -2.93 -0.35
C THR A 48 -14.89 -1.87 -0.28
N ARG A 49 -16.16 -2.28 -0.44
CA ARG A 49 -17.31 -1.38 -0.34
C ARG A 49 -17.35 -0.58 0.97
N ASN A 50 -16.86 -1.17 2.06
CA ASN A 50 -16.84 -0.55 3.39
C ASN A 50 -15.63 0.37 3.62
N HIS A 51 -14.71 0.49 2.66
CA HIS A 51 -13.49 1.30 2.81
C HIS A 51 -13.76 2.77 3.18
N PRO A 52 -14.68 3.53 2.52
CA PRO A 52 -15.00 4.90 2.93
C PRO A 52 -15.55 4.98 4.37
N GLY A 53 -16.41 4.01 4.76
CA GLY A 53 -16.96 3.93 6.10
C GLY A 53 -15.89 3.70 7.18
N ARG A 54 -14.87 2.88 6.88
CA ARG A 54 -13.73 2.65 7.76
C ARG A 54 -12.90 3.92 7.95
N ILE A 55 -12.56 4.62 6.87
CA ILE A 55 -11.82 5.89 6.93
C ILE A 55 -12.58 6.91 7.80
N ASN A 56 -13.89 7.04 7.61
CA ASN A 56 -14.72 7.93 8.42
C ASN A 56 -14.73 7.55 9.90
N THR A 57 -14.84 6.25 10.21
CA THR A 57 -14.80 5.74 11.59
C THR A 57 -13.47 6.07 12.27
N VAL A 58 -12.35 5.83 11.58
CA VAL A 58 -11.00 6.13 12.06
C VAL A 58 -10.83 7.62 12.29
N ASN A 59 -11.24 8.46 11.34
CA ASN A 59 -11.15 9.91 11.47
C ASN A 59 -12.02 10.46 12.60
N ASN A 60 -13.23 9.93 12.77
CA ASN A 60 -14.09 10.29 13.89
C ASN A 60 -13.40 9.99 15.22
N ARG A 61 -12.84 8.79 15.38
CA ARG A 61 -12.11 8.41 16.59
C ARG A 61 -10.87 9.28 16.85
N ILE A 62 -10.11 9.59 15.80
CA ILE A 62 -8.98 10.53 15.90
C ILE A 62 -9.45 11.88 16.43
N ASN A 63 -10.55 12.41 15.91
CA ASN A 63 -11.04 13.74 16.27
C ASN A 63 -11.74 13.79 17.63
N THR A 64 -12.41 12.72 18.06
CA THR A 64 -13.18 12.70 19.31
C THR A 64 -12.39 12.16 20.49
N VAL A 65 -11.41 11.27 20.26
CA VAL A 65 -10.61 10.65 21.31
C VAL A 65 -9.18 11.19 21.28
N MET A 66 -8.44 10.93 20.20
CA MET A 66 -6.99 11.16 20.19
C MET A 66 -6.62 12.65 20.28
N ARG A 67 -7.28 13.51 19.50
CA ARG A 67 -6.99 14.94 19.45
C ARG A 67 -7.50 15.72 20.67
N ARG A 68 -8.48 15.19 21.39
CA ARG A 68 -9.01 15.82 22.60
C ARG A 68 -8.17 15.53 23.84
N ASP A 69 -7.33 14.50 23.78
CA ASP A 69 -6.42 14.15 24.86
C ASP A 69 -5.11 14.97 24.78
N PRO A 70 -4.83 15.84 25.78
CA PRO A 70 -3.65 16.70 25.76
C PRO A 70 -2.33 15.94 25.88
N ARG A 71 -2.31 14.76 26.51
CA ARG A 71 -1.11 13.92 26.60
C ARG A 71 -0.78 13.33 25.24
N ILE A 72 -1.78 12.84 24.51
CA ILE A 72 -1.61 12.39 23.12
C ILE A 72 -1.14 13.56 22.24
N GLY A 73 -1.77 14.73 22.37
CA GLY A 73 -1.33 15.93 21.65
C GLY A 73 0.15 16.27 21.92
N GLY A 74 0.61 16.14 23.16
CA GLY A 74 2.01 16.30 23.53
C GLY A 74 2.96 15.30 22.85
N VAL A 75 2.59 14.01 22.83
CA VAL A 75 3.33 12.93 22.14
C VAL A 75 3.42 13.21 20.64
N VAL A 76 2.28 13.45 19.99
CA VAL A 76 2.20 13.70 18.55
C VAL A 76 2.99 14.95 18.15
N ASN A 77 2.90 16.05 18.91
CA ASN A 77 3.65 17.27 18.62
C ASN A 77 5.17 17.06 18.76
N ARG A 78 5.60 16.32 19.79
CA ARG A 78 7.02 15.98 20.01
C ARG A 78 7.57 15.17 18.84
N HIS A 79 6.91 14.06 18.49
CA HIS A 79 7.40 13.18 17.42
C HIS A 79 7.20 13.78 16.03
N GLY A 80 6.17 14.62 15.83
CA GLY A 80 6.01 15.40 14.61
C GLY A 80 7.12 16.45 14.44
N GLY A 81 7.54 17.11 15.52
CA GLY A 81 8.71 18.01 15.52
C GLY A 81 10.00 17.27 15.21
N TRP A 82 10.22 16.11 15.84
CA TRP A 82 11.35 15.24 15.54
C TRP A 82 11.37 14.77 14.07
N TYR A 83 10.22 14.34 13.53
CA TYR A 83 10.11 13.92 12.12
C TYR A 83 10.47 15.06 11.17
N ARG A 84 9.94 16.26 11.40
CA ARG A 84 10.25 17.44 10.57
C ARG A 84 11.73 17.80 10.58
N THR A 85 12.40 17.59 11.71
CA THR A 85 13.83 17.91 11.84
C THR A 85 14.71 16.82 11.23
N ASN A 86 14.39 15.55 11.48
CA ASN A 86 15.29 14.44 11.22
C ASN A 86 14.93 13.61 9.99
N ARG A 87 13.68 13.63 9.53
CA ARG A 87 13.19 12.78 8.43
C ARG A 87 12.73 13.54 7.21
N TYR A 88 12.03 14.66 7.41
CA TYR A 88 11.50 15.46 6.32
C TYR A 88 12.56 15.89 5.29
N PRO A 89 13.78 16.35 5.66
CA PRO A 89 14.80 16.71 4.67
C PRO A 89 15.22 15.54 3.77
N TYR A 90 15.30 14.33 4.32
CA TYR A 90 15.58 13.12 3.54
C TYR A 90 14.42 12.77 2.61
N SER A 91 13.17 12.92 3.06
CA SER A 91 11.99 12.71 2.22
C SER A 91 11.95 13.69 1.03
N VAL A 92 12.30 14.97 1.25
CA VAL A 92 12.42 15.97 0.17
C VAL A 92 13.51 15.56 -0.83
N THR A 93 14.69 15.17 -0.34
CA THR A 93 15.81 14.75 -1.20
C THR A 93 15.43 13.53 -2.04
N ARG A 94 14.81 12.51 -1.41
CA ARG A 94 14.32 11.31 -2.10
C ARG A 94 13.22 11.62 -3.10
N HIS A 95 12.29 12.52 -2.77
CA HIS A 95 11.24 12.96 -3.68
C HIS A 95 11.80 13.53 -4.99
N ASN A 96 12.79 14.42 -4.90
CA ASN A 96 13.44 15.00 -6.09
C ASN A 96 14.07 13.91 -6.98
N TRP A 97 14.69 12.90 -6.36
CA TRP A 97 15.22 11.75 -7.09
C TRP A 97 14.12 10.96 -7.79
N TYR A 98 13.05 10.58 -7.07
CA TYR A 98 11.94 9.82 -7.66
C TYR A 98 11.26 10.56 -8.81
N TYR A 99 11.04 11.88 -8.67
CA TYR A 99 10.42 12.69 -9.70
C TYR A 99 11.21 12.67 -11.02
N GLY A 100 12.54 12.75 -10.96
CA GLY A 100 13.40 12.68 -12.15
C GLY A 100 13.48 11.29 -12.79
N HIS A 101 13.31 10.21 -12.00
CA HIS A 101 13.55 8.84 -12.45
C HIS A 101 12.28 8.07 -12.85
N TYR A 102 11.09 8.54 -12.45
CA TYR A 102 9.82 7.85 -12.65
C TYR A 102 9.51 7.54 -14.12
N ASN A 103 9.76 8.48 -15.04
CA ASN A 103 9.44 8.30 -16.46
C ASN A 103 10.29 7.21 -17.14
N ASN A 104 11.59 7.20 -16.87
CA ASN A 104 12.50 6.19 -17.42
C ASN A 104 12.10 4.79 -16.95
N TRP A 105 11.70 4.71 -15.68
CA TRP A 105 11.33 3.46 -15.05
C TRP A 105 9.99 2.90 -15.57
N ARG A 106 9.02 3.78 -15.83
CA ARG A 106 7.76 3.45 -16.49
C ARG A 106 7.93 2.75 -17.84
N VAL A 107 8.84 3.25 -18.66
CA VAL A 107 9.12 2.63 -19.98
C VAL A 107 9.73 1.26 -19.79
N ARG A 108 10.74 1.17 -18.90
CA ARG A 108 11.52 -0.03 -18.65
C ARG A 108 10.65 -1.25 -18.30
N TYR A 109 9.77 -1.13 -17.32
CA TYR A 109 8.97 -2.26 -16.85
C TYR A 109 7.61 -2.37 -17.53
N SER A 110 7.33 -1.55 -18.55
CA SER A 110 6.04 -1.60 -19.22
C SER A 110 5.65 -3.01 -19.68
N PRO A 111 6.50 -3.88 -20.25
CA PRO A 111 6.03 -5.20 -20.72
C PRO A 111 5.39 -6.07 -19.64
N TRP A 112 5.74 -5.88 -18.37
CA TRP A 112 5.19 -6.62 -17.25
C TRP A 112 3.70 -6.37 -16.97
N TRP A 113 3.13 -5.24 -17.42
CA TRP A 113 1.72 -4.91 -17.15
C TRP A 113 0.77 -5.96 -17.74
N ARG A 114 1.19 -6.63 -18.82
CA ARG A 114 0.44 -7.71 -19.46
C ARG A 114 0.26 -8.94 -18.58
N HIS A 115 1.09 -9.08 -17.56
CA HIS A 115 1.21 -10.25 -16.70
C HIS A 115 0.66 -10.02 -15.28
N GLY A 116 -0.08 -8.94 -15.02
CA GLY A 116 -0.59 -8.71 -13.68
C GLY A 116 0.36 -7.98 -12.73
N PHE A 117 1.49 -7.49 -13.22
CA PHE A 117 2.49 -6.80 -12.42
C PHE A 117 2.58 -5.34 -12.86
N TYR A 118 2.42 -4.38 -11.95
CA TYR A 118 2.47 -2.94 -12.23
C TYR A 118 3.57 -2.20 -11.47
N GLY A 119 4.21 -2.88 -10.51
CA GLY A 119 5.56 -2.63 -10.00
C GLY A 119 5.91 -1.17 -9.77
N GLY A 120 4.97 -0.36 -9.28
CA GLY A 120 5.10 1.09 -9.07
C GLY A 120 5.50 1.99 -10.24
N TYR A 121 5.47 1.46 -11.46
CA TYR A 121 5.83 2.20 -12.67
C TYR A 121 4.59 2.62 -13.48
N TYR A 122 3.46 1.93 -13.29
CA TYR A 122 2.18 2.25 -13.92
C TYR A 122 1.37 3.25 -13.09
N TRP A 123 1.34 3.05 -11.78
CA TRP A 123 0.56 3.86 -10.86
C TRP A 123 1.31 5.12 -10.46
N PRO A 124 0.71 6.32 -10.62
CA PRO A 124 1.37 7.57 -10.30
C PRO A 124 1.89 7.58 -8.87
N TYR A 125 3.15 7.97 -8.72
CA TYR A 125 3.73 8.25 -7.41
C TYR A 125 3.17 9.58 -6.85
N ARG A 126 2.54 9.53 -5.66
CA ARG A 126 1.91 10.68 -5.00
C ARG A 126 2.49 10.93 -3.61
N PRO A 127 3.51 11.80 -3.45
CA PRO A 127 4.20 11.99 -2.17
C PRO A 127 3.35 12.76 -1.14
N ILE A 128 3.46 12.38 0.14
CA ILE A 128 2.98 13.17 1.30
C ILE A 128 4.16 13.43 2.24
N LEU A 129 4.93 14.48 1.95
CA LEU A 129 6.15 14.77 2.73
C LEU A 129 5.86 15.12 4.19
N ASP A 130 4.68 15.67 4.49
CA ASP A 130 4.26 16.03 5.84
C ASP A 130 3.36 14.98 6.50
N ILE A 131 3.72 13.70 6.30
CA ILE A 131 3.03 12.56 6.90
C ILE A 131 2.87 12.66 8.43
N ASN A 132 3.72 13.47 9.09
CA ASN A 132 3.65 13.74 10.51
C ASN A 132 2.34 14.37 10.99
N ILE A 133 1.55 15.01 10.11
CA ILE A 133 0.23 15.54 10.49
C ILE A 133 -0.78 14.42 10.78
N TYR A 134 -0.50 13.21 10.28
CA TYR A 134 -1.32 12.02 10.45
C TYR A 134 -0.86 11.14 11.62
N PHE A 135 0.09 11.61 12.45
CA PHE A 135 0.59 10.87 13.62
C PHE A 135 -0.43 10.66 14.75
N TYR A 136 -1.64 11.21 14.64
CA TYR A 136 -2.76 10.79 15.50
C TYR A 136 -3.36 9.44 15.10
N ASN A 137 -3.04 8.93 13.91
CA ASN A 137 -3.34 7.56 13.50
C ASN A 137 -2.20 6.63 13.96
N PRO A 138 -2.48 5.56 14.72
CA PRO A 138 -1.44 4.70 15.29
C PRO A 138 -0.69 3.84 14.28
N MET A 139 -1.30 3.44 13.15
CA MET A 139 -0.58 2.71 12.10
C MET A 139 0.39 3.63 11.37
N ILE A 140 -0.03 4.86 11.04
CA ILE A 140 0.89 5.86 10.51
C ILE A 140 2.01 6.14 11.51
N TYR A 141 1.67 6.40 12.77
CA TYR A 141 2.68 6.64 13.82
C TYR A 141 3.70 5.50 13.90
N TRP A 142 3.23 4.24 13.88
CA TRP A 142 4.06 3.04 13.95
C TRP A 142 5.10 2.96 12.84
N PHE A 143 4.75 3.33 11.60
CA PHE A 143 5.69 3.34 10.48
C PHE A 143 6.77 4.42 10.55
N TYR A 144 6.51 5.55 11.21
CA TYR A 144 7.36 6.74 11.10
C TYR A 144 7.99 7.23 12.41
N VAL A 145 7.66 6.61 13.54
CA VAL A 145 8.24 6.94 14.84
C VAL A 145 8.95 5.70 15.39
N PRO A 146 10.28 5.77 15.65
CA PRO A 146 11.08 4.60 16.03
C PRO A 146 10.87 4.15 17.48
N VAL A 147 10.01 4.85 18.23
CA VAL A 147 9.69 4.53 19.62
C VAL A 147 8.19 4.33 19.77
N TRP A 148 7.82 3.55 20.78
CA TRP A 148 6.43 3.34 21.15
C TRP A 148 6.08 4.17 22.40
N ASP A 149 4.81 4.56 22.56
CA ASP A 149 4.30 5.21 23.77
C ASP A 149 3.10 4.41 24.32
N ASP A 150 3.24 3.91 25.54
CA ASP A 150 2.23 3.06 26.20
C ASP A 150 0.86 3.72 26.27
N TYR A 151 0.81 4.99 26.67
CA TYR A 151 -0.45 5.69 26.87
C TYR A 151 -1.14 5.95 25.53
N TYR A 152 -0.39 6.42 24.54
CA TYR A 152 -0.87 6.65 23.19
C TYR A 152 -1.55 5.40 22.60
N TYR A 153 -0.87 4.25 22.66
CA TYR A 153 -1.41 3.00 22.12
C TYR A 153 -2.50 2.37 22.99
N ARG A 154 -2.44 2.53 24.32
CA ARG A 154 -3.48 2.06 25.24
C ARG A 154 -4.80 2.81 25.03
N VAL A 155 -4.77 4.12 24.79
CA VAL A 155 -5.97 4.89 24.47
C VAL A 155 -6.58 4.44 23.15
N TRP A 156 -5.76 4.11 22.14
CA TRP A 156 -6.28 3.62 20.86
C TRP A 156 -6.77 2.18 20.90
N TYR A 157 -6.05 1.26 21.52
CA TYR A 157 -6.41 -0.16 21.49
C TYR A 157 -7.28 -0.60 22.66
N GLU A 158 -7.44 0.24 23.69
CA GLU A 158 -8.28 0.02 24.85
C GLU A 158 -8.01 -1.37 25.47
N ARG A 159 -9.04 -2.20 25.67
CA ARG A 159 -8.92 -3.55 26.22
C ARG A 159 -7.98 -4.46 25.41
N TYR A 160 -7.85 -4.22 24.11
CA TYR A 160 -7.00 -5.05 23.26
C TYR A 160 -5.52 -4.78 23.48
N TYR A 161 -5.17 -3.59 24.01
CA TYR A 161 -3.80 -3.23 24.31
C TYR A 161 -3.15 -4.22 25.29
N ASP A 162 -3.88 -4.69 26.31
CA ASP A 162 -3.40 -5.70 27.27
C ASP A 162 -3.49 -7.14 26.79
N GLN A 163 -4.35 -7.41 25.81
CA GLN A 163 -4.53 -8.76 25.27
C GLN A 163 -3.49 -9.14 24.23
N TYR A 164 -2.96 -8.16 23.49
CA TYR A 164 -2.07 -8.41 22.34
C TYR A 164 -0.75 -7.62 22.47
N PRO A 165 0.34 -8.26 22.93
CA PRO A 165 1.65 -7.63 23.06
C PRO A 165 2.21 -7.02 21.77
N GLU A 166 1.80 -7.53 20.60
CA GLU A 166 2.21 -7.07 19.27
C GLU A 166 1.78 -5.62 19.01
N LEU A 167 0.74 -5.16 19.70
CA LEU A 167 0.29 -3.77 19.66
C LEU A 167 1.27 -2.81 20.34
N ARG A 168 2.18 -3.33 21.18
CA ARG A 168 3.17 -2.60 21.99
C ARG A 168 4.58 -2.66 21.42
N THR A 169 4.74 -3.25 20.24
CA THR A 169 6.06 -3.41 19.62
C THR A 169 6.28 -2.29 18.59
N PRO A 170 7.38 -1.53 18.66
CA PRO A 170 7.72 -0.55 17.63
C PRO A 170 7.99 -1.23 16.30
N PHE A 171 7.76 -0.54 15.18
CA PHE A 171 8.10 -1.10 13.87
C PHE A 171 9.63 -1.17 13.74
N PRO A 172 10.21 -2.36 13.51
CA PRO A 172 11.67 -2.51 13.45
C PRO A 172 12.31 -1.70 12.31
N TYR A 173 11.52 -1.34 11.30
CA TYR A 173 11.98 -0.60 10.11
C TYR A 173 11.36 0.80 10.02
N ALA A 174 11.11 1.44 11.16
CA ALA A 174 10.52 2.78 11.18
C ALA A 174 11.23 3.73 10.21
N GLY A 175 10.49 4.33 9.28
CA GLY A 175 10.98 5.29 8.28
C GLY A 175 11.54 4.69 7.00
N ILE A 176 11.51 3.37 6.84
CA ILE A 176 11.96 2.72 5.61
C ILE A 176 11.02 2.97 4.43
N PHE A 177 9.72 3.11 4.70
CA PHE A 177 8.72 3.40 3.69
C PHE A 177 8.67 4.90 3.40
N PHE A 178 8.77 5.26 2.13
CA PHE A 178 8.52 6.62 1.68
C PHE A 178 7.03 6.97 1.84
N PRO A 179 6.68 8.15 2.37
CA PRO A 179 5.29 8.52 2.58
C PRO A 179 4.59 8.89 1.26
N THR A 180 3.65 8.05 0.85
CA THR A 180 2.76 8.29 -0.30
C THR A 180 1.30 8.42 0.13
N GLU A 181 0.44 8.97 -0.75
CA GLU A 181 -1.01 8.98 -0.53
C GLU A 181 -1.55 7.57 -0.35
N GLU A 182 -1.14 6.64 -1.21
CA GLU A 182 -1.59 5.26 -1.20
C GLU A 182 -1.20 4.55 0.10
N PHE A 183 0.05 4.72 0.54
CA PHE A 183 0.49 4.10 1.78
C PHE A 183 -0.18 4.73 3.00
N LYS A 184 -0.45 6.04 2.98
CA LYS A 184 -1.22 6.70 4.05
C LYS A 184 -2.66 6.18 4.10
N ASP A 185 -3.37 6.13 2.96
CA ASP A 185 -4.77 5.69 2.91
C ASP A 185 -4.95 4.21 3.23
N LEU A 186 -4.00 3.36 2.79
CA LEU A 186 -3.87 1.97 3.21
C LEU A 186 -3.84 1.87 4.75
N ASN A 187 -2.91 2.58 5.38
CA ASN A 187 -2.69 2.49 6.82
C ASN A 187 -3.81 3.10 7.68
N ILE A 188 -4.43 4.17 7.20
CA ILE A 188 -5.66 4.70 7.81
C ILE A 188 -6.76 3.65 7.76
N SER A 189 -6.93 2.97 6.63
CA SER A 189 -7.96 1.96 6.46
C SER A 189 -7.71 0.71 7.31
N VAL A 190 -6.47 0.23 7.38
CA VAL A 190 -6.09 -0.87 8.27
C VAL A 190 -6.41 -0.53 9.73
N SER A 191 -6.21 0.71 10.16
CA SER A 191 -6.54 1.14 11.52
C SER A 191 -8.03 1.01 11.88
N GLY A 192 -8.90 0.88 10.87
CA GLY A 192 -10.34 0.67 11.03
C GLY A 192 -10.79 -0.79 10.83
N MET A 193 -9.88 -1.72 10.58
CA MET A 193 -10.16 -3.16 10.54
C MET A 193 -10.37 -3.74 11.94
N ASP A 194 -10.81 -4.99 12.03
CA ASP A 194 -10.79 -5.72 13.30
C ASP A 194 -9.34 -5.86 13.84
N ILE A 195 -9.23 -6.12 15.14
CA ILE A 195 -7.94 -6.10 15.81
C ILE A 195 -7.00 -7.22 15.33
N ARG A 196 -7.53 -8.39 14.95
CA ARG A 196 -6.70 -9.51 14.48
C ARG A 196 -6.13 -9.19 13.11
N SER A 197 -6.93 -8.64 12.20
CA SER A 197 -6.45 -8.17 10.89
C SER A 197 -5.38 -7.07 11.02
N GLN A 198 -5.53 -6.15 11.99
CA GLN A 198 -4.50 -5.15 12.29
C GLN A 198 -3.17 -5.77 12.75
N ILE A 199 -3.22 -6.76 13.64
CA ILE A 199 -2.04 -7.47 14.15
C ILE A 199 -1.38 -8.27 13.02
N ASN A 200 -2.17 -9.03 12.26
CA ASN A 200 -1.69 -9.82 11.14
C ASN A 200 -1.10 -8.93 10.03
N TYR A 201 -1.65 -7.74 9.80
CA TYR A 201 -1.02 -6.75 8.92
C TYR A 201 0.37 -6.33 9.40
N ARG A 202 0.54 -6.08 10.72
CA ARG A 202 1.85 -5.74 11.29
C ARG A 202 2.86 -6.86 11.10
N HIS A 203 2.47 -8.12 11.27
CA HIS A 203 3.35 -9.26 10.98
C HIS A 203 3.67 -9.38 9.51
N ALA A 204 2.65 -9.31 8.65
CA ALA A 204 2.79 -9.46 7.22
C ALA A 204 3.70 -8.38 6.62
N ILE A 205 3.58 -7.12 7.04
CA ILE A 205 4.43 -6.04 6.49
C ILE A 205 5.89 -6.13 6.96
N VAL A 206 6.17 -6.67 8.15
CA VAL A 206 7.54 -7.02 8.57
C VAL A 206 8.09 -8.15 7.70
N SER A 207 7.29 -9.21 7.48
CA SER A 207 7.64 -10.33 6.62
C SER A 207 7.86 -9.90 5.16
N LEU A 208 7.05 -8.97 4.64
CA LEU A 208 7.21 -8.35 3.32
C LEU A 208 8.60 -7.73 3.19
N HIS A 209 8.99 -6.89 4.15
CA HIS A 209 10.31 -6.27 4.15
C HIS A 209 11.43 -7.32 4.11
N ASP A 210 11.34 -8.34 4.98
CA ASP A 210 12.39 -9.36 5.11
C ASP A 210 12.53 -10.20 3.84
N GLN A 211 11.39 -10.58 3.25
CA GLN A 211 11.36 -11.31 1.98
C GLN A 211 11.86 -10.45 0.82
N MET A 212 11.47 -9.18 0.72
CA MET A 212 11.99 -8.26 -0.29
C MET A 212 13.51 -8.14 -0.18
N ARG A 213 14.04 -7.90 1.02
CA ARG A 213 15.48 -7.81 1.27
C ARG A 213 16.20 -9.10 0.84
N SER A 214 15.66 -10.26 1.20
CA SER A 214 16.23 -11.56 0.84
C SER A 214 16.23 -11.80 -0.67
N GLN A 215 15.08 -11.63 -1.32
CA GLN A 215 14.95 -11.86 -2.77
C GLN A 215 15.82 -10.91 -3.58
N PHE A 216 15.82 -9.61 -3.27
CA PHE A 216 16.71 -8.68 -3.97
C PHE A 216 18.18 -8.97 -3.70
N SER A 217 18.55 -9.44 -2.50
CA SER A 217 19.94 -9.81 -2.22
C SER A 217 20.41 -10.98 -3.10
N ILE A 218 19.54 -11.98 -3.30
CA ILE A 218 19.78 -13.10 -4.21
C ILE A 218 19.94 -12.58 -5.65
N ILE A 219 19.00 -11.74 -6.09
CA ILE A 219 18.96 -11.21 -7.44
C ILE A 219 20.19 -10.35 -7.77
N LEU A 220 20.63 -9.49 -6.83
CA LEU A 220 21.79 -8.63 -7.03
C LEU A 220 23.13 -9.29 -6.69
N GLY A 221 23.11 -10.52 -6.15
CA GLY A 221 24.32 -11.22 -5.69
C GLY A 221 25.06 -10.49 -4.55
N THR A 222 24.37 -9.63 -3.79
CA THR A 222 24.94 -8.86 -2.68
C THR A 222 23.94 -8.75 -1.55
N GLN A 223 24.41 -8.68 -0.30
CA GLN A 223 23.54 -8.37 0.82
C GLN A 223 23.01 -6.93 0.69
N ILE A 224 21.69 -6.78 0.72
CA ILE A 224 21.03 -5.47 0.67
C ILE A 224 20.60 -5.05 2.08
N ALA A 225 20.78 -3.76 2.35
CA ALA A 225 20.16 -3.08 3.47
C ALA A 225 19.41 -1.86 2.93
N PHE A 226 18.11 -1.80 3.22
CA PHE A 226 17.30 -0.65 2.89
C PHE A 226 17.50 0.46 3.91
N GLY A 227 17.65 1.68 3.43
CA GLY A 227 17.73 2.90 4.20
C GLY A 227 16.39 3.62 4.33
N GLN A 228 16.47 4.84 4.84
CA GLN A 228 15.29 5.66 5.06
C GLN A 228 14.61 6.05 3.74
N ASN A 229 13.30 5.84 3.70
CA ASN A 229 12.41 6.13 2.59
C ASN A 229 12.78 5.38 1.29
N ASP A 230 13.39 4.20 1.39
CA ASP A 230 13.81 3.42 0.22
C ASP A 230 12.64 2.65 -0.42
N ILE A 231 11.62 2.29 0.35
CA ILE A 231 10.48 1.51 -0.14
C ILE A 231 9.30 2.43 -0.43
N VAL A 232 8.80 2.43 -1.65
CA VAL A 232 7.67 3.27 -2.09
C VAL A 232 6.52 2.35 -2.47
N VAL A 233 5.35 2.56 -1.86
CA VAL A 233 4.09 1.90 -2.25
C VAL A 233 3.27 2.87 -3.08
N THR A 234 2.86 2.46 -4.27
CA THR A 234 2.12 3.31 -5.23
C THR A 234 0.76 2.74 -5.59
N HIS A 235 0.47 1.52 -5.13
CA HIS A 235 -0.83 0.90 -5.31
C HIS A 235 -1.07 -0.12 -4.18
N TYR A 236 -2.32 -0.23 -3.78
CA TYR A 236 -2.78 -1.31 -2.93
C TYR A 236 -4.13 -1.83 -3.39
N GLN A 237 -4.45 -3.02 -2.91
CA GLN A 237 -5.76 -3.62 -3.09
C GLN A 237 -6.17 -4.35 -1.83
N PHE A 238 -7.38 -4.08 -1.34
CA PHE A 238 -8.01 -4.88 -0.29
C PHE A 238 -8.74 -6.07 -0.89
N MET A 239 -8.53 -7.25 -0.32
CA MET A 239 -9.34 -8.42 -0.63
C MET A 239 -10.74 -8.30 0.03
N PRO A 240 -11.75 -9.05 -0.46
CA PRO A 240 -13.03 -9.18 0.22
C PRO A 240 -12.89 -9.61 1.68
N ASN A 241 -13.79 -9.12 2.54
CA ASN A 241 -13.83 -9.44 3.97
C ASN A 241 -12.53 -9.11 4.74
N ASP A 242 -11.69 -8.22 4.22
CA ASP A 242 -10.43 -7.81 4.86
C ASP A 242 -9.49 -9.00 5.16
N ASN A 243 -9.56 -10.09 4.38
CA ASN A 243 -8.74 -11.27 4.59
C ASN A 243 -7.31 -11.15 4.03
N GLY A 244 -7.03 -10.09 3.27
CA GLY A 244 -5.75 -9.91 2.60
C GLY A 244 -5.58 -8.52 2.00
N ILE A 245 -4.33 -8.14 1.74
CA ILE A 245 -3.94 -6.90 1.07
C ILE A 245 -2.88 -7.21 0.02
N VAL A 246 -3.03 -6.68 -1.18
CA VAL A 246 -1.96 -6.61 -2.16
C VAL A 246 -1.33 -5.23 -2.09
N VAL A 247 0.00 -5.15 -2.12
CA VAL A 247 0.76 -3.91 -2.23
C VAL A 247 1.72 -4.00 -3.40
N GLU A 248 1.78 -2.93 -4.19
CA GLU A 248 2.71 -2.82 -5.32
C GLU A 248 3.47 -1.51 -5.24
N GLY A 249 4.71 -1.56 -5.72
CA GLY A 249 5.63 -0.45 -5.60
C GLY A 249 7.04 -0.84 -5.99
N PHE A 250 8.00 -0.17 -5.37
CA PHE A 250 9.42 -0.39 -5.60
C PHE A 250 10.26 -0.08 -4.39
N ALA A 251 11.41 -0.73 -4.31
CA ALA A 251 12.48 -0.34 -3.43
C ALA A 251 13.60 0.35 -4.22
N ASN A 252 14.27 1.31 -3.60
CA ASN A 252 15.49 1.88 -4.14
C ASN A 252 16.70 1.31 -3.43
N TYR A 253 17.69 0.87 -4.19
CA TYR A 253 19.00 0.48 -3.67
C TYR A 253 20.08 0.96 -4.64
N GLN A 254 21.03 1.76 -4.15
CA GLN A 254 22.13 2.30 -4.96
C GLN A 254 21.69 2.89 -6.32
N GLN A 255 20.63 3.71 -6.31
CA GLN A 255 20.02 4.33 -7.51
C GLN A 255 19.32 3.36 -8.47
N GLN A 256 19.25 2.07 -8.14
CA GLN A 256 18.43 1.10 -8.87
C GLN A 256 17.04 1.03 -8.25
N SER A 257 16.00 1.13 -9.09
CA SER A 257 14.62 0.87 -8.69
C SER A 257 14.31 -0.60 -8.91
N LEU A 258 13.96 -1.28 -7.83
CA LEU A 258 13.67 -2.70 -7.77
C LEU A 258 12.17 -2.88 -7.52
N PRO A 259 11.36 -3.19 -8.54
CA PRO A 259 9.92 -3.28 -8.39
C PRO A 259 9.52 -4.51 -7.57
N PHE A 260 8.41 -4.42 -6.86
CA PHE A 260 7.85 -5.54 -6.09
C PHE A 260 6.33 -5.58 -6.16
N LYS A 261 5.80 -6.78 -5.94
CA LYS A 261 4.39 -7.05 -5.67
C LYS A 261 4.31 -7.98 -4.47
N GLY A 262 3.59 -7.57 -3.44
CA GLY A 262 3.41 -8.33 -2.21
C GLY A 262 1.95 -8.67 -1.97
N TYR A 263 1.67 -9.90 -1.54
CA TYR A 263 0.39 -10.30 -0.97
C TYR A 263 0.56 -10.54 0.54
N LEU A 264 -0.18 -9.79 1.34
CA LEU A 264 -0.24 -9.84 2.80
C LEU A 264 -1.52 -10.58 3.18
N ASP A 265 -1.41 -11.78 3.75
CA ASP A 265 -2.57 -12.53 4.24
C ASP A 265 -2.90 -12.12 5.67
N LEU A 266 -4.07 -11.52 5.85
CA LEU A 266 -4.52 -10.98 7.13
C LEU A 266 -5.19 -12.03 8.01
N ASN A 267 -5.39 -13.26 7.54
CA ASN A 267 -5.83 -14.37 8.40
C ASN A 267 -4.65 -14.97 9.18
N SER A 268 -3.50 -15.13 8.53
CA SER A 268 -2.33 -15.81 9.10
C SER A 268 -1.18 -14.89 9.46
N GLY A 269 -1.16 -13.65 8.95
CA GLY A 269 0.01 -12.77 9.03
C GLY A 269 1.15 -13.16 8.08
N SER A 270 0.91 -14.12 7.18
CA SER A 270 1.90 -14.56 6.18
C SER A 270 2.03 -13.56 5.04
N THR A 271 3.12 -13.68 4.27
CA THR A 271 3.36 -12.83 3.10
C THR A 271 3.99 -13.63 1.98
N TRP A 272 3.66 -13.25 0.75
CA TRP A 272 4.32 -13.71 -0.47
C TRP A 272 4.75 -12.50 -1.28
N VAL A 273 5.96 -12.55 -1.80
CA VAL A 273 6.57 -11.44 -2.55
C VAL A 273 7.04 -11.95 -3.90
N PHE A 274 6.74 -11.17 -4.93
CA PHE A 274 7.38 -11.24 -6.23
C PHE A 274 8.27 -10.01 -6.41
N THR A 275 9.49 -10.25 -6.87
CA THR A 275 10.47 -9.25 -7.24
C THR A 275 11.14 -9.63 -8.55
N THR A 276 11.70 -8.64 -9.25
CA THR A 276 12.48 -8.86 -10.47
C THR A 276 13.57 -7.81 -10.58
N ALA A 277 14.75 -8.21 -11.07
CA ALA A 277 15.76 -7.27 -11.59
C ALA A 277 15.91 -7.35 -13.11
N SER A 278 15.09 -8.15 -13.81
CA SER A 278 15.05 -8.03 -15.25
C SER A 278 14.69 -6.58 -15.57
N ASP A 279 15.39 -5.98 -16.51
CA ASP A 279 15.19 -4.59 -16.93
C ASP A 279 13.89 -4.42 -17.74
N GLY A 280 12.91 -5.31 -17.52
CA GLY A 280 11.60 -5.29 -18.12
C GLY A 280 11.56 -5.62 -19.61
N SER A 281 12.68 -5.95 -20.24
CA SER A 281 12.71 -6.29 -21.67
C SER A 281 12.10 -7.67 -21.96
N SER A 282 12.28 -8.67 -21.09
CA SER A 282 11.63 -9.98 -21.19
C SER A 282 11.69 -10.75 -19.85
N PRO A 283 10.54 -11.07 -19.24
CA PRO A 283 10.49 -11.97 -18.07
C PRO A 283 11.09 -13.33 -18.38
N SER A 284 11.92 -13.85 -17.47
CA SER A 284 12.36 -15.25 -17.52
C SER A 284 11.20 -16.20 -17.19
N PRO A 285 11.26 -17.48 -17.64
CA PRO A 285 10.25 -18.48 -17.27
C PRO A 285 10.07 -18.61 -15.76
N GLN A 286 11.18 -18.59 -14.99
CA GLN A 286 11.14 -18.69 -13.53
C GLN A 286 10.47 -17.49 -12.87
N GLU A 287 10.73 -16.27 -13.35
CA GLU A 287 10.04 -15.08 -12.85
C GLU A 287 8.55 -15.12 -13.18
N MET A 288 8.19 -15.58 -14.38
CA MET A 288 6.80 -15.77 -14.78
C MET A 288 6.09 -16.80 -13.90
N ASP A 289 6.72 -17.93 -13.60
CA ASP A 289 6.15 -18.94 -12.72
C ASP A 289 5.93 -18.39 -11.31
N SER A 290 6.92 -17.64 -10.77
CA SER A 290 6.80 -17.00 -9.46
C SER A 290 5.66 -15.97 -9.42
N LEU A 291 5.58 -15.09 -10.44
CA LEU A 291 4.51 -14.10 -10.55
C LEU A 291 3.14 -14.77 -10.72
N ASN A 292 3.04 -15.83 -11.53
CA ASN A 292 1.80 -16.57 -11.73
C ASN A 292 1.33 -17.24 -10.43
N GLN A 293 2.23 -17.85 -9.67
CA GLN A 293 1.90 -18.42 -8.36
C GLN A 293 1.35 -17.37 -7.39
N LEU A 294 1.97 -16.17 -7.35
CA LEU A 294 1.47 -15.07 -6.54
C LEU A 294 0.09 -14.59 -7.02
N ASN A 295 -0.08 -14.42 -8.34
CA ASN A 295 -1.34 -14.01 -8.93
C ASN A 295 -2.47 -15.00 -8.65
N THR A 296 -2.22 -16.31 -8.78
CA THR A 296 -3.19 -17.35 -8.43
C THR A 296 -3.61 -17.26 -6.96
N ARG A 297 -2.68 -16.96 -6.04
CA ARG A 297 -3.03 -16.76 -4.62
C ARG A 297 -3.91 -15.54 -4.42
N ILE A 298 -3.61 -14.44 -5.11
CA ILE A 298 -4.42 -13.21 -5.05
C ILE A 298 -5.84 -13.48 -5.57
N GLU A 299 -5.97 -14.17 -6.70
CA GLU A 299 -7.28 -14.53 -7.28
C GLU A 299 -8.05 -15.48 -6.35
N ALA A 300 -7.38 -16.49 -5.79
CA ALA A 300 -7.98 -17.42 -4.83
C ALA A 300 -8.46 -16.72 -3.55
N ALA A 301 -7.82 -15.63 -3.15
CA ALA A 301 -8.27 -14.78 -2.03
C ALA A 301 -9.44 -13.84 -2.38
N GLY A 302 -9.91 -13.86 -3.63
CA GLY A 302 -10.97 -12.99 -4.14
C GLY A 302 -10.48 -11.66 -4.72
N GLY A 303 -9.17 -11.54 -4.96
CA GLY A 303 -8.57 -10.38 -5.58
C GLY A 303 -8.66 -10.37 -7.12
N VAL A 304 -8.43 -9.19 -7.68
CA VAL A 304 -8.18 -8.96 -9.11
C VAL A 304 -6.68 -9.05 -9.40
N VAL A 305 -6.33 -9.71 -10.50
CA VAL A 305 -5.03 -9.58 -11.16
C VAL A 305 -5.25 -8.88 -12.50
N GLU A 306 -4.73 -7.67 -12.63
CA GLU A 306 -4.98 -6.85 -13.82
C GLU A 306 -3.94 -7.19 -14.92
N GLY A 307 -4.29 -7.93 -15.97
CA GLY A 307 -3.34 -8.25 -17.06
C GLY A 307 -4.01 -8.52 -18.40
N GLU A 308 -3.26 -8.44 -19.52
CA GLU A 308 -3.76 -8.69 -20.88
C GLU A 308 -4.05 -10.16 -21.15
N ALA A 309 -3.21 -11.08 -20.65
CA ALA A 309 -3.34 -12.52 -20.92
C ALA A 309 -4.60 -13.13 -20.27
N LEU A 310 -4.98 -12.66 -19.08
CA LEU A 310 -6.22 -13.06 -18.40
C LEU A 310 -7.48 -12.48 -19.08
N ASN A 311 -7.36 -11.39 -19.84
CA ASN A 311 -8.47 -10.85 -20.63
C ASN A 311 -8.77 -11.69 -21.88
N ARG A 312 -7.78 -12.41 -22.45
CA ARG A 312 -8.02 -13.27 -23.62
C ARG A 312 -8.57 -14.65 -23.25
N ASN A 313 -8.03 -15.30 -22.21
CA ASN A 313 -8.51 -16.63 -21.81
C ASN A 313 -9.95 -16.62 -21.25
N ARG A 314 -10.46 -15.46 -20.82
CA ARG A 314 -11.88 -15.30 -20.45
C ARG A 314 -12.81 -15.02 -21.62
N MET A 315 -12.35 -14.44 -22.72
CA MET A 315 -13.21 -14.30 -23.91
C MET A 315 -13.45 -15.66 -24.58
N ASN A 316 -12.44 -16.53 -24.61
CA ASN A 316 -12.61 -17.86 -25.21
C ASN A 316 -13.61 -18.75 -24.45
N PHE A 317 -13.75 -18.57 -23.13
CA PHE A 317 -14.73 -19.32 -22.33
C PHE A 317 -16.19 -18.87 -22.54
N PHE A 318 -16.42 -17.68 -23.11
CA PHE A 318 -17.75 -17.20 -23.47
C PHE A 318 -18.12 -17.45 -24.94
N ASP A 319 -17.14 -17.76 -25.80
CA ASP A 319 -17.38 -18.14 -27.20
C ASP A 319 -17.67 -19.64 -27.36
N ASP A 320 -17.12 -20.52 -26.51
CA ASP A 320 -17.43 -21.96 -26.57
C ASP A 320 -18.89 -22.29 -26.15
N ASN A 321 -19.55 -21.41 -25.39
CA ASN A 321 -20.98 -21.57 -25.02
C ASN A 321 -21.96 -20.91 -26.02
N ARG A 322 -21.48 -20.37 -27.15
CA ARG A 322 -22.35 -19.80 -28.21
C ARG A 322 -22.57 -20.74 -29.41
N ASN A 323 -21.89 -21.88 -29.45
CA ASN A 323 -21.98 -22.81 -30.57
C ASN A 323 -22.93 -24.01 -30.33
N GLU A 324 -23.68 -24.06 -29.23
CA GLU A 324 -24.62 -25.17 -28.94
C GLU A 324 -26.11 -24.85 -29.17
N ILE A 325 -26.46 -23.70 -29.78
CA ILE A 325 -27.86 -23.39 -30.10
C ILE A 325 -28.01 -22.92 -31.55
N ILE A 326 -27.62 -23.75 -32.52
CA ILE A 326 -28.20 -23.73 -33.87
C ILE A 326 -28.13 -25.16 -34.41
N ASP A 327 -29.07 -26.02 -34.06
CA ASP A 327 -29.40 -27.24 -34.83
C ASP A 327 -30.75 -27.82 -34.41
N GLU A 328 -31.80 -27.00 -34.37
CA GLU A 328 -33.18 -27.48 -34.45
C GLU A 328 -33.99 -26.46 -35.26
N ASN A 329 -34.07 -26.68 -36.56
CA ASN A 329 -35.25 -26.48 -37.44
C ASN A 329 -34.82 -26.37 -38.90
N VAL A 330 -34.46 -27.52 -39.48
CA VAL A 330 -34.70 -27.78 -40.90
C VAL A 330 -35.19 -29.22 -40.98
N ASN A 331 -36.51 -29.41 -40.98
CA ASN A 331 -37.17 -30.54 -41.63
C ASN A 331 -38.62 -30.13 -41.93
N GLU A 332 -38.90 -30.14 -43.24
CA GLU A 332 -40.16 -30.44 -43.95
C GLU A 332 -41.50 -29.88 -43.48
#